data_AF-A0A1F3D644-F1
#
_entry.id   AF-A0A1F3D644-F1
#
_cell.length_a   1.000
_cell.length_b   1.000
_cell.length_c   1.000
_cell.angle_alpha   90.00
_cell.angle_beta   90.00
_cell.angle_gamma   90.00
#
_symmetry.space_group_name_H-M   'P 1'
#
loop_
_entity.id
_entity.type
_entity.pdbx_description
1 polymer ?
#
loop_
_entity_poly.entity_id
_entity_poly.type
_entity_poly.pdbx_seq_one_letter_code
_entity_poly.pdbx_strand_id
1 'polypeptide(L)'
;MRTNIKVFFTLTILAIVYWFLFDFLRWEQFDTPSFIGGARLLFGLDGGYDFQSRLTKPLILILPGFIEFITYVHPKYVFIFQNVIFFYLSGFYIYKIIQLIFKDDKTAYLGMLVYVTCQPFAIYSLFVLSDVAGWFFGIFTIYLTLKYFSKQIVQLKHLVLIGFIIGLGCLAKESAIIGLIFLFSYILFNAFSLKEKFMQFLISFIGFIVPFVISFFLIEYFYNDNVFKRINVVYKLFEHDSFELSNLKQIFRIIDMYWVIFIIGMVTVVKILKKQPHNIALKSIIFTGIITSILIPIWPCFTDRILFLIAPILIIIVVYGINKFKQFAFSLVLIGGFLNIFISFIIYKFKINGAIVIGTIIFLIVTAIFALILNKNNILKILNKKRIKIK
;
A
#
# COMPACT_ATOMS: atom_id res chain seq x y z
N MET A 1 16.73 19.40 3.58
CA MET A 1 17.64 18.55 2.76
C MET A 1 18.10 17.30 3.52
N ARG A 2 18.60 17.41 4.76
CA ARG A 2 19.09 16.26 5.56
C ARG A 2 18.08 15.10 5.70
N THR A 3 16.79 15.37 5.91
CA THR A 3 15.79 14.30 6.09
C THR A 3 15.56 13.47 4.82
N ASN A 4 15.55 14.10 3.63
CA ASN A 4 15.37 13.36 2.38
C ASN A 4 16.55 12.39 2.12
N ILE A 5 17.78 12.80 2.45
CA ILE A 5 18.97 11.94 2.35
C ILE A 5 18.83 10.74 3.28
N LYS A 6 18.37 10.97 4.52
CA LYS A 6 18.11 9.88 5.48
C LYS A 6 17.07 8.89 4.95
N VAL A 7 15.96 9.38 4.39
CA VAL A 7 14.92 8.53 3.78
C VAL A 7 15.53 7.68 2.67
N PHE A 8 16.26 8.29 1.73
CA PHE A 8 16.88 7.58 0.62
C PHE A 8 17.90 6.53 1.07
N PHE A 9 18.76 6.88 2.05
CA PHE A 9 19.75 5.96 2.60
C PHE A 9 19.10 4.75 3.27
N THR A 10 18.08 4.97 4.10
CA THR A 10 17.33 3.89 4.74
C THR A 10 16.64 2.98 3.71
N LEU A 11 16.01 3.54 2.70
CA LEU A 11 15.40 2.76 1.61
C LEU A 11 16.45 1.94 0.86
N THR A 12 17.64 2.50 0.65
CA THR A 12 18.76 1.78 0.00
C THR A 12 19.22 0.59 0.82
N ILE A 13 19.42 0.77 2.13
CA ILE A 13 19.77 -0.34 3.03
C ILE A 13 18.69 -1.42 2.99
N LEU A 14 17.41 -1.04 3.10
CA LEU A 14 16.32 -2.01 3.08
C LEU A 14 16.20 -2.72 1.74
N ALA A 15 16.40 -2.03 0.61
CA ALA A 15 16.41 -2.65 -0.71
C ALA A 15 17.51 -3.72 -0.80
N ILE A 16 18.72 -3.43 -0.31
CA ILE A 16 19.83 -4.39 -0.25
C ILE A 16 19.48 -5.58 0.67
N VAL A 17 18.94 -5.31 1.85
CA VAL A 17 18.53 -6.37 2.79
C VAL A 17 17.47 -7.29 2.17
N TYR A 18 16.43 -6.72 1.57
CA TYR A 18 15.37 -7.50 0.90
C TYR A 18 15.89 -8.22 -0.34
N TRP A 19 16.86 -7.62 -1.04
CA TRP A 19 17.53 -8.24 -2.17
C TRP A 19 18.10 -9.61 -1.77
N PHE A 20 18.88 -9.65 -0.70
CA PHE A 20 19.55 -10.85 -0.21
C PHE A 20 18.63 -11.81 0.54
N LEU A 21 17.78 -11.30 1.44
CA LEU A 21 16.93 -12.17 2.27
C LEU A 21 15.91 -12.97 1.46
N PHE A 22 15.34 -12.38 0.41
CA PHE A 22 14.25 -12.99 -0.36
C PHE A 22 14.65 -13.42 -1.78
N ASP A 23 15.95 -13.52 -2.07
CA ASP A 23 16.44 -13.93 -3.39
C ASP A 23 15.90 -15.31 -3.81
N PHE A 24 15.83 -16.25 -2.86
CA PHE A 24 15.32 -17.60 -3.09
C PHE A 24 13.85 -17.65 -3.54
N LEU A 25 13.06 -16.61 -3.27
CA LEU A 25 11.65 -16.54 -3.71
C LEU A 25 11.49 -15.78 -5.02
N ARG A 26 12.41 -14.88 -5.34
CA ARG A 26 12.25 -13.87 -6.40
C ARG A 26 12.10 -14.51 -7.78
N TRP A 27 12.81 -15.61 -8.01
CA TRP A 27 12.93 -16.25 -9.31
C TRP A 27 11.94 -17.39 -9.51
N GLU A 28 11.38 -17.94 -8.43
CA GLU A 28 10.51 -19.11 -8.44
C GLU A 28 9.01 -18.74 -8.42
N GLN A 29 8.67 -17.46 -8.59
CA GLN A 29 7.26 -17.04 -8.62
C GLN A 29 6.58 -17.48 -9.91
N PHE A 30 5.44 -18.17 -9.75
CA PHE A 30 4.58 -18.63 -10.85
C PHE A 30 4.20 -17.52 -11.85
N ASP A 31 4.01 -16.29 -11.36
CA ASP A 31 3.57 -15.17 -12.19
C ASP A 31 4.71 -14.54 -13.02
N THR A 32 5.97 -14.73 -12.63
CA THR A 32 7.13 -14.05 -13.25
C THR A 32 7.32 -14.41 -14.74
N PRO A 33 7.27 -15.69 -15.15
CA PRO A 33 7.33 -16.05 -16.56
C PRO A 33 6.23 -15.39 -17.39
N SER A 34 5.03 -15.21 -16.82
CA SER A 34 3.89 -14.55 -17.48
C SER A 34 4.15 -13.08 -17.79
N PHE A 35 4.74 -12.34 -16.84
CA PHE A 35 5.10 -10.93 -17.07
C PHE A 35 6.21 -10.77 -18.11
N ILE A 36 7.21 -11.66 -18.12
CA ILE A 36 8.29 -11.65 -19.12
C ILE A 36 7.73 -11.99 -20.50
N GLY A 37 6.93 -13.06 -20.60
CA GLY A 37 6.28 -13.48 -21.84
C GLY A 37 5.35 -12.40 -22.40
N GLY A 38 4.55 -11.76 -21.54
CA GLY A 38 3.67 -10.67 -21.95
C GLY A 38 4.42 -9.44 -22.44
N ALA A 39 5.54 -9.08 -21.82
CA ALA A 39 6.39 -7.98 -22.27
C ALA A 39 7.01 -8.26 -23.66
N ARG A 40 7.44 -9.49 -23.91
CA ARG A 40 7.93 -9.93 -25.23
C ARG A 40 6.84 -9.93 -26.29
N LEU A 41 5.67 -10.49 -25.94
CA LEU A 41 4.51 -10.55 -26.84
C LEU A 41 4.05 -9.16 -27.27
N LEU A 42 4.07 -8.18 -26.35
CA LEU A 42 3.71 -6.79 -26.65
C LEU A 42 4.57 -6.17 -27.77
N PHE A 43 5.79 -6.65 -27.98
CA PHE A 43 6.72 -6.15 -29.01
C PHE A 43 7.03 -7.18 -30.11
N GLY A 44 6.28 -8.29 -30.18
CA GLY A 44 6.50 -9.34 -31.18
C GLY A 44 7.84 -10.05 -31.07
N LEU A 45 8.41 -10.12 -29.87
CA LEU A 45 9.70 -10.77 -29.60
C LEU A 45 9.56 -12.28 -29.40
N ASP A 46 10.59 -13.03 -29.75
CA ASP A 46 10.62 -14.50 -29.62
C ASP A 46 10.40 -14.97 -28.17
N GLY A 47 9.62 -16.05 -28.02
CA GLY A 47 9.24 -16.57 -26.72
C GLY A 47 8.25 -15.66 -25.97
N GLY A 48 7.56 -14.76 -26.67
CA GLY A 48 6.41 -14.03 -26.15
C GLY A 48 5.17 -14.93 -26.06
N TYR A 49 4.50 -14.90 -24.90
CA TYR A 49 3.27 -15.63 -24.65
C TYR A 49 2.51 -14.96 -23.50
N ASP A 50 1.19 -15.11 -23.46
CA ASP A 50 0.37 -14.53 -22.40
C ASP A 50 -0.67 -15.53 -21.87
N PHE A 51 -0.27 -16.31 -20.87
CA PHE A 51 -1.14 -17.33 -20.27
C PHE A 51 -1.99 -16.82 -19.09
N GLN A 52 -1.80 -15.56 -18.65
CA GLN A 52 -2.58 -14.97 -17.55
C GLN A 52 -3.20 -13.61 -17.96
N SER A 53 -3.31 -13.36 -19.26
CA SER A 53 -3.81 -12.12 -19.85
C SER A 53 -3.14 -10.86 -19.27
N ARG A 54 -1.82 -10.91 -19.09
CA ARG A 54 -0.97 -9.81 -18.63
C ARG A 54 -0.98 -8.63 -19.60
N LEU A 55 -1.25 -8.85 -20.89
CA LEU A 55 -1.43 -7.78 -21.88
C LEU A 55 -2.53 -6.80 -21.49
N THR A 56 -3.55 -7.23 -20.72
CA THR A 56 -4.59 -6.36 -20.14
C THR A 56 -4.06 -5.32 -19.14
N LYS A 57 -2.78 -5.43 -18.76
CA LYS A 57 -2.05 -4.49 -17.90
C LYS A 57 -0.78 -4.00 -18.60
N PRO A 58 -0.91 -3.29 -19.74
CA PRO A 58 0.21 -3.07 -20.64
C PRO A 58 1.26 -2.13 -20.06
N LEU A 59 0.88 -1.22 -19.13
CA LEU A 59 1.80 -0.17 -18.67
C LEU A 59 3.08 -0.74 -18.05
N ILE A 60 2.98 -1.83 -17.28
CA ILE A 60 4.13 -2.45 -16.63
C ILE A 60 5.04 -3.20 -17.64
N LEU A 61 4.48 -3.58 -18.79
CA LEU A 61 5.12 -4.39 -19.83
C LEU A 61 5.89 -3.55 -20.86
N ILE A 62 5.44 -2.30 -21.08
CA ILE A 62 5.99 -1.41 -22.11
C ILE A 62 7.50 -1.21 -21.96
N LEU A 63 7.96 -0.80 -20.77
CA LEU A 63 9.37 -0.49 -20.57
C LEU A 63 10.28 -1.73 -20.71
N PRO A 64 9.99 -2.88 -20.07
CA PRO A 64 10.78 -4.10 -20.27
C PRO A 64 10.81 -4.61 -21.72
N GLY A 65 9.66 -4.64 -22.39
CA GLY A 65 9.58 -5.09 -23.79
C GLY A 65 10.28 -4.16 -24.76
N PHE A 66 10.11 -2.84 -24.60
CA PHE A 66 10.77 -1.84 -25.43
C PHE A 66 12.29 -1.91 -25.30
N ILE A 67 12.81 -2.00 -24.07
CA ILE A 67 14.25 -2.08 -23.83
C ILE A 67 14.85 -3.37 -24.41
N GLU A 68 14.18 -4.51 -24.29
CA GLU A 68 14.64 -5.73 -24.96
C GLU A 68 14.65 -5.57 -26.48
N PHE A 69 13.58 -4.99 -27.06
CA PHE A 69 13.47 -4.75 -28.50
C PHE A 69 14.64 -3.90 -29.04
N ILE A 70 15.08 -2.87 -28.30
CA ILE A 70 16.16 -1.98 -28.76
C ILE A 70 17.58 -2.41 -28.36
N THR A 71 17.75 -3.11 -27.24
CA THR A 71 19.08 -3.37 -26.64
C THR A 71 19.39 -4.85 -26.41
N TYR A 72 18.42 -5.74 -26.63
CA TYR A 72 18.51 -7.17 -26.28
C TYR A 72 18.70 -7.46 -24.78
N VAL A 73 18.59 -6.46 -23.90
CA VAL A 73 18.61 -6.65 -22.45
C VAL A 73 17.34 -7.39 -22.02
N HIS A 74 17.51 -8.55 -21.41
CA HIS A 74 16.40 -9.42 -21.01
C HIS A 74 15.39 -8.70 -20.07
N PRO A 75 14.06 -8.81 -20.29
CA PRO A 75 13.01 -8.05 -19.59
C PRO A 75 13.08 -8.16 -18.07
N LYS A 76 13.45 -9.34 -17.56
CA LYS A 76 13.61 -9.60 -16.12
C LYS A 76 14.45 -8.54 -15.40
N TYR A 77 15.55 -8.07 -16.01
CA TYR A 77 16.43 -7.07 -15.40
C TYR A 77 15.79 -5.68 -15.41
N VAL A 78 15.05 -5.36 -16.47
CA VAL A 78 14.33 -4.10 -16.62
C VAL A 78 13.15 -4.02 -15.65
N PHE A 79 12.41 -5.11 -15.46
CA PHE A 79 11.37 -5.21 -14.42
C PHE A 79 11.94 -4.97 -13.02
N ILE A 80 13.08 -5.56 -12.70
CA ILE A 80 13.74 -5.35 -11.40
C ILE A 80 14.10 -3.89 -11.23
N PHE A 81 14.74 -3.28 -12.24
CA PHE A 81 15.09 -1.86 -12.20
C PHE A 81 13.85 -0.98 -12.00
N GLN A 82 12.78 -1.22 -12.75
CA GLN A 82 11.51 -0.53 -12.63
C GLN A 82 10.90 -0.68 -11.23
N ASN A 83 10.93 -1.88 -10.66
CA ASN A 83 10.40 -2.15 -9.34
C ASN A 83 11.25 -1.55 -8.22
N VAL A 84 12.57 -1.46 -8.39
CA VAL A 84 13.45 -0.68 -7.50
C VAL A 84 13.04 0.79 -7.52
N ILE A 85 12.76 1.39 -8.68
CA ILE A 85 12.26 2.77 -8.76
C ILE A 85 10.94 2.92 -8.00
N PHE A 86 9.97 2.04 -8.25
CA PHE A 86 8.68 2.10 -7.56
C PHE A 86 8.78 1.83 -6.05
N PHE A 87 9.74 1.00 -5.61
CA PHE A 87 10.05 0.79 -4.20
C PHE A 87 10.47 2.10 -3.54
N TYR A 88 11.44 2.82 -4.12
CA TYR A 88 11.90 4.10 -3.59
C TYR A 88 10.79 5.13 -3.58
N LEU A 89 10.04 5.25 -4.68
CA LEU A 89 8.95 6.21 -4.80
C LEU A 89 7.81 5.93 -3.82
N SER A 90 7.45 4.67 -3.60
CA SER A 90 6.42 4.27 -2.62
C SER A 90 6.81 4.71 -1.21
N GLY A 91 8.02 4.35 -0.76
CA GLY A 91 8.51 4.77 0.55
C GLY A 91 8.60 6.28 0.70
N PHE A 92 9.11 6.97 -0.32
CA PHE A 92 9.22 8.43 -0.32
C PHE A 92 7.85 9.14 -0.28
N TYR A 93 6.86 8.68 -1.04
CA TYR A 93 5.54 9.32 -1.04
C TYR A 93 4.73 9.00 0.21
N ILE A 94 4.90 7.82 0.83
CA ILE A 94 4.36 7.57 2.18
C ILE A 94 4.94 8.57 3.19
N TYR A 95 6.26 8.79 3.17
CA TYR A 95 6.89 9.83 3.97
C TYR A 95 6.23 11.20 3.71
N LYS A 96 6.01 11.58 2.44
CA LYS A 96 5.39 12.86 2.09
C LYS A 96 3.93 12.99 2.52
N ILE A 97 3.13 11.93 2.41
CA ILE A 97 1.73 11.91 2.89
C ILE A 97 1.70 12.18 4.39
N ILE A 98 2.53 11.47 5.15
CA ILE A 98 2.54 11.58 6.61
C ILE A 98 3.12 12.94 7.02
N GLN A 99 4.12 13.45 6.30
CA GLN A 99 4.65 14.81 6.48
C GLN A 99 3.56 15.87 6.25
N LEU A 100 2.69 15.71 5.24
CA LEU A 100 1.58 16.64 4.99
C LEU A 100 0.53 16.61 6.11
N ILE A 101 0.20 15.43 6.64
CA ILE A 101 -0.83 15.26 7.67
C ILE A 101 -0.35 15.74 9.03
N PHE A 102 0.87 15.34 9.44
CA PHE A 102 1.38 15.60 10.79
C PHE A 102 2.28 16.83 10.89
N LYS A 103 2.79 17.34 9.76
CA LYS A 103 3.75 18.46 9.71
C LYS A 103 5.00 18.24 10.55
N ASP A 104 5.39 16.98 10.73
CA ASP A 104 6.57 16.59 11.51
C ASP A 104 7.39 15.53 10.76
N ASP A 105 8.67 15.86 10.50
CA ASP A 105 9.62 15.02 9.77
C ASP A 105 9.91 13.71 10.49
N LYS A 106 9.98 13.74 11.83
CA LYS A 106 10.27 12.55 12.63
C LYS A 106 9.12 11.55 12.54
N THR A 107 7.89 12.02 12.73
CA THR A 107 6.65 11.24 12.59
C THR A 107 6.52 10.69 11.16
N ALA A 108 6.80 11.50 10.14
CA ALA A 108 6.79 11.08 8.74
C ALA A 108 7.80 9.95 8.47
N TYR A 109 9.01 10.06 9.02
CA TYR A 109 10.02 9.04 8.91
C TYR A 109 9.61 7.73 9.59
N LEU A 110 8.99 7.79 10.77
CA LEU A 110 8.46 6.61 11.47
C LEU A 110 7.38 5.90 10.66
N GLY A 111 6.44 6.64 10.09
CA GLY A 111 5.39 6.04 9.29
C GLY A 111 5.86 5.45 7.97
N MET A 112 6.87 6.07 7.33
CA MET A 112 7.56 5.46 6.19
C MET A 112 8.22 4.14 6.57
N LEU A 113 8.94 4.10 7.71
CA LEU A 113 9.54 2.87 8.21
C LEU A 113 8.50 1.76 8.41
N VAL A 114 7.40 2.06 9.10
CA VAL A 114 6.28 1.11 9.30
C VAL A 114 5.82 0.53 7.97
N TYR A 115 5.61 1.36 6.95
CA TYR A 115 5.18 0.91 5.62
C TYR A 115 6.18 -0.04 4.97
N VAL A 116 7.45 0.36 4.90
CA VAL A 116 8.45 -0.41 4.17
C VAL A 116 8.88 -1.67 4.89
N THR A 117 8.59 -1.80 6.19
CA THR A 117 8.85 -3.01 6.98
C THR A 117 7.61 -3.88 7.18
N CYS A 118 6.48 -3.62 6.52
CA CYS A 118 5.38 -4.58 6.45
C CYS A 118 5.78 -5.78 5.59
N GLN A 119 5.32 -6.99 5.96
CA GLN A 119 5.68 -8.22 5.27
C GLN A 119 5.41 -8.21 3.75
N PRO A 120 4.21 -7.82 3.26
CA PRO A 120 3.95 -7.87 1.82
C PRO A 120 4.88 -6.94 1.03
N PHE A 121 5.20 -5.76 1.58
CA PHE A 121 6.13 -4.85 0.93
C PHE A 121 7.54 -5.43 0.91
N ALA A 122 8.04 -5.96 2.03
CA ALA A 122 9.38 -6.52 2.12
C ALA A 122 9.62 -7.68 1.14
N ILE A 123 8.60 -8.54 0.94
CA ILE A 123 8.69 -9.69 0.05
C ILE A 123 8.50 -9.27 -1.40
N TYR A 124 7.35 -8.69 -1.76
CA TYR A 124 6.93 -8.61 -3.16
C TYR A 124 7.40 -7.35 -3.88
N SER A 125 7.96 -6.36 -3.17
CA SER A 125 8.29 -5.08 -3.80
C SER A 125 9.46 -5.13 -4.80
N LEU A 126 10.33 -6.14 -4.69
CA LEU A 126 11.49 -6.34 -5.56
C LEU A 126 11.37 -7.60 -6.43
N PHE A 127 10.16 -8.18 -6.54
CA PHE A 127 9.92 -9.34 -7.41
C PHE A 127 9.62 -8.88 -8.84
N VAL A 128 9.77 -9.77 -9.82
CA VAL A 128 9.37 -9.49 -11.22
C VAL A 128 7.85 -9.64 -11.34
N LEU A 129 7.13 -8.69 -10.71
CA LEU A 129 5.67 -8.60 -10.60
C LEU A 129 5.23 -7.13 -10.68
N SER A 130 3.94 -6.85 -10.83
CA SER A 130 3.42 -5.48 -10.91
C SER A 130 2.94 -4.88 -9.56
N ASP A 131 3.10 -5.60 -8.46
CA ASP A 131 2.64 -5.25 -7.11
C ASP A 131 3.04 -3.82 -6.69
N VAL A 132 4.35 -3.56 -6.65
CA VAL A 132 4.89 -2.29 -6.16
C VAL A 132 4.50 -1.10 -7.03
N ALA A 133 4.35 -1.30 -8.34
CA ALA A 133 3.88 -0.26 -9.24
C ALA A 133 2.44 0.13 -8.91
N GLY A 134 1.57 -0.86 -8.72
CA GLY A 134 0.20 -0.66 -8.28
C GLY A 134 0.10 0.13 -6.98
N TRP A 135 0.90 -0.26 -5.99
CA TRP A 135 0.94 0.45 -4.70
C TRP A 135 1.46 1.88 -4.87
N PHE A 136 2.53 2.08 -5.64
CA PHE A 136 3.07 3.40 -5.95
C PHE A 136 2.01 4.34 -6.53
N PHE A 137 1.26 3.92 -7.56
CA PHE A 137 0.25 4.79 -8.18
C PHE A 137 -0.88 5.14 -7.20
N GLY A 138 -1.33 4.18 -6.38
CA GLY A 138 -2.31 4.45 -5.31
C GLY A 138 -1.77 5.46 -4.28
N ILE A 139 -0.55 5.27 -3.81
CA ILE A 139 0.11 6.17 -2.84
C ILE A 139 0.31 7.56 -3.44
N PHE A 140 0.83 7.65 -4.66
CA PHE A 140 1.12 8.90 -5.32
C PHE A 140 -0.14 9.74 -5.53
N THR A 141 -1.25 9.10 -5.92
CA THR A 141 -2.53 9.79 -6.13
C THR A 141 -3.18 10.23 -4.82
N ILE A 142 -3.01 9.48 -3.71
CA ILE A 142 -3.33 9.94 -2.35
C ILE A 142 -2.52 11.19 -2.01
N TYR A 143 -1.20 11.19 -2.28
CA TYR A 143 -0.34 12.35 -2.05
C TYR A 143 -0.79 13.58 -2.86
N LEU A 144 -1.05 13.42 -4.16
CA LEU A 144 -1.51 14.52 -5.02
C LEU A 144 -2.86 15.07 -4.57
N THR A 145 -3.79 14.20 -4.17
CA THR A 145 -5.09 14.61 -3.61
C THR A 145 -4.89 15.48 -2.38
N LEU A 146 -4.13 15.02 -1.38
CA LEU A 146 -3.84 15.80 -0.18
C LEU A 146 -3.12 17.13 -0.48
N LYS A 147 -2.17 17.12 -1.42
CA LYS A 147 -1.38 18.30 -1.79
C LYS A 147 -2.20 19.37 -2.50
N TYR A 148 -3.07 18.99 -3.43
CA TYR A 148 -3.79 19.93 -4.29
C TYR A 148 -5.17 20.31 -3.76
N PHE A 149 -5.80 19.46 -2.95
CA PHE A 149 -7.17 19.67 -2.44
C PHE A 149 -7.20 20.21 -1.00
N SER A 150 -6.04 20.56 -0.44
CA SER A 150 -5.97 21.35 0.78
C SER A 150 -6.34 22.82 0.57
N LYS A 151 -6.55 23.25 -0.69
CA LYS A 151 -6.93 24.62 -1.07
C LYS A 151 -8.46 24.74 -1.19
N GLN A 152 -9.00 25.92 -0.90
CA GLN A 152 -10.43 26.21 -1.00
C GLN A 152 -10.98 26.01 -2.42
N ILE A 153 -10.17 26.26 -3.45
CA ILE A 153 -10.55 26.12 -4.86
C ILE A 153 -9.73 24.99 -5.49
N VAL A 154 -10.43 23.92 -5.89
CA VAL A 154 -9.84 22.81 -6.63
C VAL A 154 -9.80 23.17 -8.11
N GLN A 155 -8.60 23.24 -8.69
CA GLN A 155 -8.47 23.50 -10.12
C GLN A 155 -8.80 22.25 -10.93
N LEU A 156 -9.61 22.42 -11.98
CA LEU A 156 -10.09 21.36 -12.87
C LEU A 156 -8.96 20.45 -13.40
N LYS A 157 -7.85 21.06 -13.81
CA LYS A 157 -6.69 20.34 -14.34
C LYS A 157 -6.12 19.30 -13.35
N HIS A 158 -6.20 19.55 -12.04
CA HIS A 158 -5.70 18.60 -11.04
C HIS A 158 -6.64 17.40 -10.89
N LEU A 159 -7.96 17.59 -10.99
CA LEU A 159 -8.94 16.50 -10.98
C LEU A 159 -8.70 15.54 -12.15
N VAL A 160 -8.59 16.11 -13.36
CA VAL A 160 -8.30 15.33 -14.59
C VAL A 160 -6.95 14.62 -14.48
N LEU A 161 -5.90 15.33 -14.05
CA LEU A 161 -4.56 14.75 -13.91
C LEU A 161 -4.53 13.60 -12.89
N ILE A 162 -5.13 13.79 -11.71
CA ILE A 162 -5.17 12.73 -10.69
C ILE A 162 -5.96 11.53 -11.21
N GLY A 163 -7.14 11.76 -11.78
CA GLY A 163 -7.94 10.71 -12.42
C GLY A 163 -7.13 9.93 -13.46
N PHE A 164 -6.46 10.64 -14.37
CA PHE A 164 -5.63 10.05 -15.41
C PHE A 164 -4.48 9.20 -14.85
N ILE A 165 -3.77 9.69 -13.82
CA ILE A 165 -2.69 8.93 -13.16
C ILE A 165 -3.24 7.67 -12.48
N ILE A 166 -4.42 7.73 -11.86
CA ILE A 166 -5.07 6.53 -11.29
C ILE A 166 -5.39 5.53 -12.41
N GLY A 167 -5.96 6.00 -13.52
CA GLY A 167 -6.30 5.16 -14.67
C GLY A 167 -5.07 4.47 -15.26
N LEU A 168 -3.96 5.20 -15.45
CA LEU A 168 -2.65 4.63 -15.80
C LEU A 168 -2.19 3.62 -14.75
N GLY A 169 -2.33 3.93 -13.47
CA GLY A 169 -1.99 3.01 -12.39
C GLY A 169 -2.76 1.69 -12.47
N CYS A 170 -4.05 1.73 -12.81
CA CYS A 170 -4.87 0.53 -13.02
C CYS A 170 -4.41 -0.30 -14.24
N LEU A 171 -3.80 0.33 -15.25
CA LEU A 171 -3.13 -0.37 -16.34
C LEU A 171 -1.81 -1.04 -15.92
N ALA A 172 -1.24 -0.70 -14.76
CA ALA A 172 -0.15 -1.48 -14.16
C ALA A 172 -0.70 -2.55 -13.20
N LYS A 173 -1.63 -2.15 -12.32
CA LYS A 173 -2.29 -3.04 -11.36
C LYS A 173 -3.56 -2.42 -10.76
N GLU A 174 -4.57 -3.25 -10.57
CA GLU A 174 -5.89 -2.88 -10.06
C GLU A 174 -5.84 -2.25 -8.65
N SER A 175 -4.81 -2.56 -7.86
CA SER A 175 -4.60 -1.98 -6.51
C SER A 175 -4.44 -0.46 -6.52
N ALA A 176 -4.11 0.16 -7.66
CA ALA A 176 -4.07 1.61 -7.80
C ALA A 176 -5.43 2.28 -7.55
N ILE A 177 -6.54 1.52 -7.62
CA ILE A 177 -7.90 2.01 -7.41
C ILE A 177 -8.13 2.61 -6.03
N ILE A 178 -7.31 2.28 -5.03
CA ILE A 178 -7.38 2.95 -3.72
C ILE A 178 -7.21 4.46 -3.83
N GLY A 179 -6.43 4.93 -4.82
CA GLY A 179 -6.30 6.35 -5.13
C GLY A 179 -7.63 6.99 -5.53
N LEU A 180 -8.46 6.28 -6.32
CA LEU A 180 -9.79 6.75 -6.72
C LEU A 180 -10.74 6.79 -5.53
N ILE A 181 -10.76 5.72 -4.74
CA ILE A 181 -11.59 5.64 -3.53
C ILE A 181 -11.21 6.79 -2.60
N PHE A 182 -9.92 7.07 -2.41
CA PHE A 182 -9.46 8.18 -1.59
C PHE A 182 -9.85 9.55 -2.14
N LEU A 183 -9.64 9.81 -3.43
CA LEU A 183 -10.05 11.04 -4.09
C LEU A 183 -11.55 11.28 -3.91
N PHE A 184 -12.37 10.25 -4.13
CA PHE A 184 -13.81 10.37 -4.02
C PHE A 184 -14.25 10.57 -2.57
N SER A 185 -13.62 9.87 -1.62
CA SER A 185 -13.81 10.11 -0.19
C SER A 185 -13.47 11.55 0.19
N TYR A 186 -12.43 12.13 -0.41
CA TYR A 186 -12.03 13.52 -0.16
C TYR A 186 -13.05 14.52 -0.69
N ILE A 187 -13.54 14.34 -1.93
CA ILE A 187 -14.59 15.17 -2.52
C ILE A 187 -15.88 15.09 -1.67
N LEU A 188 -16.25 13.87 -1.25
CA LEU A 188 -17.48 13.61 -0.49
C LEU A 188 -17.52 14.40 0.84
N PHE A 189 -16.43 14.36 1.61
CA PHE A 189 -16.37 15.03 2.93
C PHE A 189 -16.00 16.51 2.87
N ASN A 190 -15.62 17.03 1.71
CA ASN A 190 -15.38 18.46 1.57
C ASN A 190 -16.69 19.26 1.64
N ALA A 191 -16.59 20.54 1.96
CA ALA A 191 -17.72 21.47 2.14
C ALA A 191 -18.26 22.05 0.82
N PHE A 192 -18.00 21.39 -0.31
CA PHE A 192 -18.53 21.78 -1.62
C PHE A 192 -20.04 21.56 -1.70
N SER A 193 -20.71 22.34 -2.55
CA SER A 193 -22.11 22.12 -2.89
C SER A 193 -22.32 20.76 -3.59
N LEU A 194 -23.53 20.21 -3.53
CA LEU A 194 -23.83 18.91 -4.17
C LEU A 194 -23.53 18.92 -5.68
N LYS A 195 -23.83 20.03 -6.36
CA LYS A 195 -23.53 20.24 -7.78
C LYS A 195 -22.03 20.20 -8.05
N GLU A 196 -21.23 20.91 -7.25
CA GLU A 196 -19.77 20.89 -7.38
C GLU A 196 -19.19 19.49 -7.12
N LYS A 197 -19.67 18.78 -6.10
CA LYS A 197 -19.24 17.40 -5.82
C LYS A 197 -19.50 16.50 -7.02
N PHE A 198 -20.72 16.53 -7.58
CA PHE A 198 -21.09 15.75 -8.75
C PHE A 198 -20.17 16.06 -9.94
N MET A 199 -19.93 17.33 -10.24
CA MET A 199 -19.02 17.74 -11.32
C MET A 199 -17.59 17.26 -11.07
N GLN A 200 -17.07 17.39 -9.85
CA GLN A 200 -15.72 16.93 -9.50
C GLN A 200 -15.58 15.41 -9.61
N PHE A 201 -16.60 14.63 -9.21
CA PHE A 201 -16.65 13.18 -9.42
C PHE A 201 -16.61 12.85 -10.91
N LEU A 202 -17.49 13.46 -11.70
CA LEU A 202 -17.59 13.20 -13.14
C LEU A 202 -16.27 13.49 -13.86
N ILE A 203 -15.67 14.66 -13.62
CA ILE A 203 -14.42 15.07 -14.27
C ILE A 203 -13.26 14.14 -13.88
N SER A 204 -13.16 13.80 -12.60
CA SER A 204 -12.12 12.87 -12.14
C SER A 204 -12.31 11.48 -12.73
N PHE A 205 -13.56 11.03 -12.84
CA PHE A 205 -13.92 9.75 -13.43
C PHE A 205 -13.61 9.71 -14.94
N ILE A 206 -13.88 10.80 -15.67
CA ILE A 206 -13.49 10.94 -17.07
C ILE A 206 -11.97 10.83 -17.21
N GLY A 207 -11.21 11.56 -16.37
CA GLY A 207 -9.75 11.43 -16.34
C GLY A 207 -9.29 9.99 -16.11
N PHE A 208 -9.94 9.27 -15.20
CA PHE A 208 -9.66 7.86 -14.87
C PHE A 208 -10.00 6.89 -16.01
N ILE A 209 -11.15 7.04 -16.67
CA ILE A 209 -11.64 6.06 -17.64
C ILE A 209 -10.94 6.16 -18.99
N VAL A 210 -10.47 7.35 -19.38
CA VAL A 210 -9.79 7.59 -20.67
C VAL A 210 -8.61 6.64 -20.93
N PRO A 211 -7.58 6.52 -20.05
CA PRO A 211 -6.47 5.60 -20.29
C PRO A 211 -6.93 4.14 -20.34
N PHE A 212 -7.93 3.77 -19.54
CA PHE A 212 -8.49 2.40 -19.54
C PHE A 212 -9.17 2.06 -20.86
N VAL A 213 -10.00 2.96 -21.39
CA VAL A 213 -10.72 2.80 -22.66
C VAL A 213 -9.75 2.77 -23.84
N ILE A 214 -8.76 3.68 -23.87
CA ILE A 214 -7.72 3.68 -24.91
C ILE A 214 -6.96 2.35 -24.90
N SER A 215 -6.51 1.91 -23.72
CA SER A 215 -5.81 0.64 -23.57
C SER A 215 -6.68 -0.54 -24.00
N PHE A 216 -7.96 -0.56 -23.64
CA PHE A 216 -8.90 -1.61 -24.00
C PHE A 216 -9.00 -1.75 -25.52
N PHE A 217 -9.22 -0.64 -26.23
CA PHE A 217 -9.33 -0.66 -27.69
C PHE A 217 -8.03 -1.07 -28.39
N LEU A 218 -6.88 -0.59 -27.89
CA LEU A 218 -5.59 -0.98 -28.45
C LEU A 218 -5.32 -2.48 -28.29
N ILE A 219 -5.61 -3.05 -27.12
CA ILE A 219 -5.36 -4.48 -26.88
C ILE A 219 -6.31 -5.35 -27.71
N GLU A 220 -7.60 -5.00 -27.78
CA GLU A 220 -8.54 -5.75 -28.61
C GLU A 220 -8.14 -5.66 -30.09
N TYR A 221 -7.72 -4.49 -30.56
CA TYR A 221 -7.31 -4.29 -31.96
C TYR A 221 -6.04 -5.08 -32.33
N PHE A 222 -4.98 -5.01 -31.52
CA PHE A 222 -3.69 -5.62 -31.85
C PHE A 222 -3.57 -7.10 -31.46
N TYR A 223 -4.28 -7.54 -30.41
CA TYR A 223 -4.11 -8.88 -29.84
C TYR A 223 -5.38 -9.71 -29.80
N ASN A 224 -6.54 -9.15 -30.20
CA ASN A 224 -7.85 -9.80 -30.05
C ASN A 224 -8.06 -10.32 -28.62
N ASP A 225 -7.56 -9.57 -27.62
CA ASP A 225 -7.74 -9.86 -26.19
C ASP A 225 -8.36 -8.65 -25.50
N ASN A 226 -9.05 -8.90 -24.38
CA ASN A 226 -9.60 -7.83 -23.57
C ASN A 226 -9.81 -8.23 -22.11
N VAL A 227 -10.09 -7.22 -21.28
CA VAL A 227 -10.29 -7.41 -19.84
C VAL A 227 -11.45 -8.36 -19.53
N PHE A 228 -12.51 -8.37 -20.34
CA PHE A 228 -13.67 -9.26 -20.11
C PHE A 228 -13.36 -10.72 -20.46
N LYS A 229 -12.62 -10.97 -21.55
CA LYS A 229 -12.10 -12.30 -21.90
C LYS A 229 -11.26 -12.86 -20.75
N ARG A 230 -10.36 -12.05 -20.18
CA ARG A 230 -9.58 -12.40 -18.98
C ARG A 230 -10.46 -12.73 -17.78
N ILE A 231 -11.43 -11.86 -17.46
CA ILE A 231 -12.33 -12.06 -16.32
C ILE A 231 -13.04 -13.42 -16.48
N ASN A 232 -13.55 -13.73 -17.66
CA ASN A 232 -14.21 -15.01 -17.94
C ASN A 232 -13.26 -16.21 -17.80
N VAL A 233 -12.00 -16.10 -18.25
CA VAL A 233 -11.00 -17.16 -18.09
C VAL A 233 -10.68 -17.38 -16.61
N VAL A 234 -10.44 -16.32 -15.85
CA VAL A 234 -10.16 -16.39 -14.41
C VAL A 234 -11.34 -17.01 -13.66
N TYR A 235 -12.58 -16.59 -13.94
CA TYR A 235 -13.77 -17.19 -13.32
C TYR A 235 -13.92 -18.68 -13.62
N LYS A 236 -13.54 -19.12 -14.83
CA LYS A 236 -13.57 -20.55 -15.20
C LYS A 236 -12.45 -21.36 -14.53
N LEU A 237 -11.27 -20.77 -14.36
CA LEU A 237 -10.10 -21.47 -13.80
C LEU A 237 -10.14 -21.59 -12.28
N PHE A 238 -10.73 -20.62 -11.58
CA PHE A 238 -10.70 -20.52 -10.13
C PHE A 238 -12.05 -20.82 -9.48
N GLU A 239 -12.84 -21.76 -10.04
CA GLU A 239 -14.17 -22.22 -9.55
C GLU A 239 -14.52 -21.66 -8.18
N HIS A 240 -15.15 -20.47 -8.15
CA HIS A 240 -15.38 -19.64 -6.96
C HIS A 240 -14.62 -20.10 -5.69
N ASP A 241 -13.32 -19.79 -5.59
CA ASP A 241 -12.62 -19.77 -4.30
C ASP A 241 -13.32 -18.73 -3.42
N SER A 242 -14.42 -19.15 -2.81
CA SER A 242 -15.28 -18.31 -2.00
C SER A 242 -14.48 -17.84 -0.81
N PHE A 243 -14.77 -16.63 -0.32
CA PHE A 243 -14.09 -16.11 0.86
C PHE A 243 -14.27 -17.07 2.04
N GLU A 244 -13.20 -17.79 2.39
CA GLU A 244 -13.18 -18.61 3.58
C GLU A 244 -12.75 -17.82 4.82
N LEU A 245 -13.30 -18.16 5.99
CA LEU A 245 -12.85 -17.62 7.28
C LEU A 245 -11.35 -17.86 7.55
N SER A 246 -10.78 -18.92 6.96
CA SER A 246 -9.34 -19.22 7.00
C SER A 246 -8.48 -18.05 6.48
N ASN A 247 -9.04 -17.25 5.56
CA ASN A 247 -8.39 -16.10 4.93
C ASN A 247 -8.28 -14.87 5.84
N LEU A 248 -8.97 -14.82 6.99
CA LEU A 248 -8.80 -13.73 7.97
C LEU A 248 -7.33 -13.56 8.41
N LYS A 249 -6.56 -14.66 8.43
CA LYS A 249 -5.11 -14.63 8.71
C LYS A 249 -4.34 -13.73 7.74
N GLN A 250 -4.80 -13.61 6.50
CA GLN A 250 -4.15 -12.78 5.50
C GLN A 250 -4.44 -11.28 5.70
N ILE A 251 -5.62 -10.93 6.23
CA ILE A 251 -5.93 -9.55 6.63
C ILE A 251 -4.94 -9.10 7.72
N PHE A 252 -4.66 -9.99 8.68
CA PHE A 252 -3.68 -9.70 9.71
C PHE A 252 -2.29 -9.39 9.11
N ARG A 253 -1.92 -10.01 7.99
CA ARG A 253 -0.61 -9.80 7.33
C ARG A 253 -0.42 -8.45 6.64
N ILE A 254 -1.45 -7.60 6.56
CA ILE A 254 -1.34 -6.29 5.91
C ILE A 254 -0.38 -5.37 6.69
N ILE A 255 -0.47 -5.38 8.02
CA ILE A 255 0.36 -4.56 8.92
C ILE A 255 0.98 -5.36 10.08
N ASP A 256 0.75 -6.67 10.15
CA ASP A 256 1.41 -7.62 11.07
C ASP A 256 1.50 -7.13 12.53
N MET A 257 2.71 -6.99 13.06
CA MET A 257 2.99 -6.59 14.44
C MET A 257 2.34 -5.24 14.79
N TYR A 258 2.08 -4.38 13.79
CA TYR A 258 1.53 -3.05 14.02
C TYR A 258 0.03 -3.03 14.31
N TRP A 259 -0.71 -4.15 14.27
CA TRP A 259 -2.15 -4.18 14.61
C TRP A 259 -2.46 -3.64 16.02
N VAL A 260 -1.59 -3.92 16.99
CA VAL A 260 -1.75 -3.42 18.36
C VAL A 260 -1.68 -1.89 18.37
N ILE A 261 -0.73 -1.33 17.64
CA ILE A 261 -0.52 0.11 17.55
C ILE A 261 -1.62 0.76 16.70
N PHE A 262 -2.11 0.07 15.67
CA PHE A 262 -3.29 0.47 14.90
C PHE A 262 -4.52 0.65 15.79
N ILE A 263 -4.81 -0.30 16.71
CA ILE A 263 -5.95 -0.18 17.63
C ILE A 263 -5.82 1.07 18.51
N ILE A 264 -4.63 1.33 19.07
CA ILE A 264 -4.34 2.55 19.86
C ILE A 264 -4.53 3.81 18.98
N GLY A 265 -4.09 3.72 17.73
CA GLY A 265 -4.27 4.73 16.70
C GLY A 265 -5.74 5.04 16.43
N MET A 266 -6.57 4.01 16.21
CA MET A 266 -8.01 4.15 15.98
C MET A 266 -8.71 4.86 17.12
N VAL A 267 -8.42 4.48 18.37
CA VAL A 267 -8.97 5.16 19.56
C VAL A 267 -8.57 6.63 19.57
N THR A 268 -7.34 6.94 19.17
CA THR A 268 -6.85 8.32 19.08
C THR A 268 -7.56 9.11 17.98
N VAL A 269 -7.70 8.52 16.80
CA VAL A 269 -8.38 9.09 15.64
C VAL A 269 -9.85 9.40 15.95
N VAL A 270 -10.58 8.48 16.58
CA VAL A 270 -11.97 8.70 17.01
C VAL A 270 -12.06 9.89 17.98
N LYS A 271 -11.15 9.98 18.96
CA LYS A 271 -11.11 11.13 19.89
C LYS A 271 -10.81 12.44 19.18
N ILE A 272 -9.94 12.44 18.17
CA ILE A 272 -9.65 13.63 17.35
C ILE A 272 -10.89 14.04 16.57
N LEU A 273 -11.55 13.12 15.88
CA LEU A 273 -12.74 13.43 15.08
C LEU A 273 -13.92 13.92 15.92
N LYS A 274 -14.08 13.44 17.16
CA LYS A 274 -15.07 14.01 18.10
C LYS A 274 -14.79 15.47 18.45
N LYS A 275 -13.51 15.85 18.54
CA LYS A 275 -13.09 17.24 18.85
C LYS A 275 -12.99 18.13 17.61
N GLN A 276 -12.68 17.54 16.47
CA GLN A 276 -12.43 18.22 15.20
C GLN A 276 -13.27 17.55 14.10
N PRO A 277 -14.61 17.68 14.14
CA PRO A 277 -15.48 17.00 13.19
C PRO A 277 -15.27 17.48 11.75
N HIS A 278 -14.64 18.62 11.52
CA HIS A 278 -14.36 19.14 10.18
C HIS A 278 -13.00 18.68 9.60
N ASN A 279 -12.30 17.73 10.23
CA ASN A 279 -11.06 17.19 9.67
C ASN A 279 -11.34 16.26 8.46
N ILE A 280 -11.42 16.87 7.27
CA ILE A 280 -11.75 16.20 6.01
C ILE A 280 -10.78 15.07 5.72
N ALA A 281 -9.46 15.33 5.80
CA ALA A 281 -8.44 14.33 5.48
C ALA A 281 -8.62 13.05 6.33
N LEU A 282 -8.83 13.19 7.64
CA LEU A 282 -8.99 12.05 8.53
C LEU A 282 -10.30 11.28 8.29
N LYS A 283 -11.39 11.98 7.97
CA LYS A 283 -12.64 11.33 7.54
C LYS A 283 -12.46 10.55 6.25
N SER A 284 -11.78 11.13 5.27
CA SER A 284 -11.51 10.48 3.97
C SER A 284 -10.62 9.25 4.13
N ILE A 285 -9.61 9.30 5.00
CA ILE A 285 -8.77 8.14 5.36
C ILE A 285 -9.65 7.01 5.90
N ILE A 286 -10.46 7.26 6.93
CA ILE A 286 -11.30 6.22 7.54
C ILE A 286 -12.29 5.64 6.53
N PHE A 287 -12.98 6.51 5.79
CA PHE A 287 -13.98 6.06 4.82
C PHE A 287 -13.33 5.25 3.69
N THR A 288 -12.15 5.67 3.20
CA THR A 288 -11.38 4.88 2.22
C THR A 288 -11.05 3.51 2.76
N GLY A 289 -10.58 3.41 4.01
CA GLY A 289 -10.29 2.14 4.66
C GLY A 289 -11.52 1.23 4.78
N ILE A 290 -12.66 1.79 5.17
CA ILE A 290 -13.93 1.06 5.31
C ILE A 290 -14.40 0.54 3.95
N ILE A 291 -14.52 1.41 2.94
CA ILE A 291 -14.97 1.03 1.60
C ILE A 291 -14.04 -0.02 1.00
N THR A 292 -12.74 0.18 1.14
CA THR A 292 -11.75 -0.78 0.64
C THR A 292 -11.90 -2.14 1.33
N SER A 293 -12.11 -2.17 2.65
CA SER A 293 -12.32 -3.41 3.41
C SER A 293 -13.59 -4.15 3.02
N ILE A 294 -14.66 -3.41 2.68
CA ILE A 294 -15.92 -3.97 2.19
C ILE A 294 -15.78 -4.53 0.77
N LEU A 295 -14.93 -3.92 -0.06
CA LEU A 295 -14.70 -4.37 -1.44
C LEU A 295 -13.73 -5.56 -1.54
N ILE A 296 -12.90 -5.79 -0.52
CA ILE A 296 -11.91 -6.87 -0.49
C ILE A 296 -12.52 -8.28 -0.77
N PRO A 297 -13.66 -8.69 -0.18
CA PRO A 297 -14.27 -9.99 -0.48
C PRO A 297 -14.77 -10.18 -1.92
N ILE A 298 -14.89 -9.09 -2.70
CA ILE A 298 -15.29 -9.15 -4.11
C ILE A 298 -14.11 -9.54 -5.01
N TRP A 299 -12.86 -9.44 -4.51
CA TRP A 299 -11.71 -9.85 -5.31
C TRP A 299 -11.68 -11.37 -5.51
N PRO A 300 -11.41 -11.84 -6.73
CA PRO A 300 -11.40 -13.28 -7.04
C PRO A 300 -10.23 -14.03 -6.39
N CYS A 301 -9.24 -13.32 -5.86
CA CYS A 301 -8.11 -13.93 -5.16
C CYS A 301 -7.85 -13.18 -3.85
N PHE A 302 -7.91 -13.90 -2.75
CA PHE A 302 -7.56 -13.38 -1.43
C PHE A 302 -6.10 -13.70 -1.15
N THR A 303 -5.20 -12.74 -1.39
CA THR A 303 -3.76 -12.86 -1.10
C THR A 303 -3.29 -11.60 -0.37
N ASP A 304 -2.35 -11.74 0.58
CA ASP A 304 -1.80 -10.63 1.35
C ASP A 304 -1.24 -9.49 0.48
N ARG A 305 -0.64 -9.81 -0.68
CA ARG A 305 -0.17 -8.83 -1.67
C ARG A 305 -1.28 -7.96 -2.27
N ILE A 306 -2.49 -8.50 -2.46
CA ILE A 306 -3.66 -7.75 -2.93
C ILE A 306 -4.17 -6.89 -1.78
N LEU A 307 -4.35 -7.48 -0.60
CA LEU A 307 -4.85 -6.78 0.58
C LEU A 307 -3.97 -5.61 1.01
N PHE A 308 -2.66 -5.68 0.73
CA PHE A 308 -1.71 -4.61 1.02
C PHE A 308 -2.05 -3.28 0.32
N LEU A 309 -2.96 -3.27 -0.64
CA LEU A 309 -3.50 -2.05 -1.23
C LEU A 309 -4.05 -1.07 -0.17
N ILE A 310 -4.62 -1.55 0.95
CA ILE A 310 -5.18 -0.70 2.02
C ILE A 310 -4.11 -0.15 2.98
N ALA A 311 -2.89 -0.68 2.94
CA ALA A 311 -1.83 -0.34 3.91
C ALA A 311 -1.54 1.17 4.04
N PRO A 312 -1.50 1.99 2.97
CA PRO A 312 -1.26 3.43 3.09
C PRO A 312 -2.22 4.14 4.06
N ILE A 313 -3.47 3.67 4.11
CA ILE A 313 -4.52 4.20 5.00
C ILE A 313 -4.31 3.71 6.43
N LEU A 314 -4.08 2.41 6.62
CA LEU A 314 -3.87 1.82 7.94
C LEU A 314 -2.63 2.39 8.64
N ILE A 315 -1.58 2.68 7.88
CA ILE A 315 -0.31 3.17 8.42
C ILE A 315 -0.44 4.59 8.97
N ILE A 316 -1.26 5.45 8.38
CA ILE A 316 -1.55 6.77 8.95
C ILE A 316 -2.18 6.62 10.35
N ILE A 317 -3.06 5.62 10.52
CA ILE A 317 -3.69 5.32 11.80
C ILE A 317 -2.67 4.75 12.79
N VAL A 318 -1.80 3.83 12.35
CA VAL A 318 -0.68 3.32 13.15
C VAL A 318 0.19 4.47 13.66
N VAL A 319 0.49 5.47 12.83
CA VAL A 319 1.29 6.64 13.22
C VAL A 319 0.63 7.47 14.33
N TYR A 320 -0.69 7.66 14.29
CA TYR A 320 -1.43 8.26 15.42
C TYR A 320 -1.23 7.46 16.72
N GLY A 321 -1.16 6.13 16.63
CA GLY A 321 -0.89 5.24 17.76
C GLY A 321 0.56 5.34 18.26
N ILE A 322 1.54 5.27 17.35
CA ILE A 322 2.97 5.36 17.66
C ILE A 322 3.29 6.65 18.41
N ASN A 323 2.68 7.77 18.02
CA ASN A 323 2.90 9.07 18.66
C ASN A 323 2.51 9.11 20.15
N LYS A 324 1.74 8.13 20.66
CA LYS A 324 1.48 7.97 22.10
C LYS A 324 2.71 7.49 22.89
N PHE A 325 3.69 6.89 22.22
CA PHE A 325 4.86 6.29 22.85
C PHE A 325 6.07 7.24 22.96
N LYS A 326 5.96 8.48 22.48
CA LYS A 326 6.97 9.55 22.65
C LYS A 326 8.40 9.08 22.34
N GLN A 327 9.30 9.03 23.33
CA GLN A 327 10.70 8.63 23.13
C GLN A 327 10.86 7.17 22.66
N PHE A 328 9.91 6.28 22.98
CA PHE A 328 9.96 4.87 22.60
C PHE A 328 9.38 4.58 21.21
N ALA A 329 8.81 5.59 20.55
CA ALA A 329 8.18 5.46 19.24
C ALA A 329 9.12 4.85 18.18
N PHE A 330 10.38 5.32 18.13
CA PHE A 330 11.36 4.82 17.17
C PHE A 330 11.75 3.36 17.46
N SER A 331 12.01 3.02 18.71
CA SER A 331 12.35 1.65 19.12
C SER A 331 11.23 0.67 18.82
N LEU A 332 9.96 1.04 19.05
CA LEU A 332 8.82 0.20 18.68
C LEU A 332 8.74 -0.06 17.19
N VAL A 333 8.93 0.97 16.36
CA VAL A 333 8.90 0.81 14.91
C VAL A 333 10.01 -0.13 14.44
N LEU A 334 11.22 0.02 14.97
CA LEU A 334 12.35 -0.85 14.64
C LEU A 334 12.13 -2.31 15.08
N ILE A 335 11.66 -2.53 16.31
CA ILE A 335 11.40 -3.89 16.82
C ILE A 335 10.28 -4.56 16.00
N GLY A 336 9.18 -3.85 15.77
CA GLY A 336 8.07 -4.37 14.96
C GLY A 336 8.49 -4.66 13.52
N GLY A 337 9.28 -3.78 12.93
CA GLY A 337 9.77 -3.94 11.55
C GLY A 337 10.77 -5.08 11.41
N PHE A 338 11.69 -5.21 12.37
CA PHE A 338 12.60 -6.35 12.43
C PHE A 338 11.84 -7.67 12.57
N LEU A 339 10.87 -7.75 13.49
CA LEU A 339 10.05 -8.95 13.68
C LEU A 339 9.28 -9.31 12.40
N ASN A 340 8.66 -8.34 11.73
CA ASN A 340 7.98 -8.58 10.44
C ASN A 340 8.91 -9.22 9.42
N ILE A 341 10.08 -8.60 9.17
CA ILE A 341 11.03 -9.07 8.14
C ILE A 341 11.59 -10.44 8.51
N PHE A 342 12.01 -10.62 9.77
CA PHE A 342 12.61 -11.86 10.25
C PHE A 342 11.62 -13.03 10.22
N ILE A 343 10.40 -12.82 10.69
CA ILE A 343 9.35 -13.84 10.68
C ILE A 343 8.96 -14.19 9.24
N SER A 344 8.86 -13.19 8.36
CA SER A 344 8.63 -13.42 6.93
C SER A 344 9.70 -14.32 6.34
N PHE A 345 10.97 -14.01 6.59
CA PHE A 345 12.09 -14.83 6.13
C PHE A 345 11.97 -16.27 6.63
N ILE A 346 11.70 -16.46 7.93
CA ILE A 346 11.57 -17.80 8.52
C ILE A 346 10.39 -18.59 7.93
N ILE A 347 9.22 -17.96 7.80
CA ILE A 347 8.01 -18.60 7.27
C ILE A 347 8.28 -19.09 5.84
N TYR A 348 8.85 -18.24 4.98
CA TYR A 348 9.04 -18.61 3.58
C TYR A 348 10.24 -19.53 3.35
N LYS A 349 11.35 -19.33 4.08
CA LYS A 349 12.57 -20.13 3.87
C LYS A 349 12.49 -21.51 4.51
N PHE A 350 11.94 -21.58 5.72
CA PHE A 350 11.94 -22.79 6.55
C PHE A 350 10.55 -23.38 6.78
N LYS A 351 9.48 -22.78 6.21
CA LYS A 351 8.10 -23.26 6.32
C LYS A 351 7.63 -23.42 7.78
N ILE A 352 8.13 -22.58 8.70
CA ILE A 352 7.78 -22.65 10.13
C ILE A 352 6.40 -22.03 10.35
N ASN A 353 5.43 -22.87 10.66
CA ASN A 353 4.09 -22.46 11.05
C ASN A 353 4.08 -21.82 12.45
N GLY A 354 3.18 -20.85 12.68
CA GLY A 354 3.00 -20.24 14.01
C GLY A 354 4.01 -19.14 14.39
N ALA A 355 5.09 -18.94 13.62
CA ALA A 355 6.10 -17.90 13.91
C ALA A 355 5.50 -16.48 14.06
N ILE A 356 4.45 -16.17 13.29
CA ILE A 356 3.73 -14.89 13.38
C ILE A 356 3.05 -14.67 14.74
N VAL A 357 2.54 -15.73 15.37
CA VAL A 357 1.89 -15.65 16.68
C VAL A 357 2.94 -15.34 17.75
N ILE A 358 4.09 -16.02 17.69
CA ILE A 358 5.21 -15.80 18.61
C ILE A 358 5.70 -14.34 18.51
N GLY A 359 5.94 -13.86 17.28
CA GLY A 359 6.31 -12.47 17.06
C GLY A 359 5.31 -11.47 17.63
N THR A 360 4.02 -11.73 17.42
CA THR A 360 2.95 -10.86 17.90
C THR A 360 2.94 -10.79 19.42
N ILE A 361 3.12 -11.92 20.10
CA ILE A 361 3.24 -11.99 21.57
C ILE A 361 4.45 -11.19 22.05
N ILE A 362 5.62 -11.39 21.44
CA ILE A 362 6.84 -10.63 21.78
C ILE A 362 6.60 -9.13 21.63
N PHE A 363 6.03 -8.70 20.50
CA PHE A 363 5.76 -7.30 20.22
C PHE A 363 4.73 -6.69 21.19
N LEU A 364 3.70 -7.46 21.55
CA LEU A 364 2.71 -7.09 22.58
C LEU A 364 3.37 -6.85 23.94
N ILE A 365 4.24 -7.76 24.38
CA ILE A 365 4.97 -7.64 25.65
C ILE A 365 5.84 -6.37 25.65
N VAL A 366 6.63 -6.15 24.60
CA VAL A 366 7.47 -4.94 24.46
C VAL A 366 6.63 -3.67 24.50
N THR A 367 5.51 -3.66 23.75
CA THR A 367 4.59 -2.52 23.72
C THR A 367 3.98 -2.24 25.10
N ALA A 368 3.58 -3.28 25.83
CA ALA A 368 3.06 -3.16 27.19
C ALA A 368 4.11 -2.62 28.17
N ILE A 369 5.35 -3.11 28.11
CA ILE A 369 6.46 -2.61 28.94
C ILE A 369 6.68 -1.12 28.71
N PHE A 370 6.77 -0.66 27.45
CA PHE A 370 6.95 0.76 27.17
C PHE A 370 5.74 1.59 27.60
N ALA A 371 4.52 1.08 27.45
CA ALA A 371 3.31 1.75 27.95
C ALA A 371 3.31 1.91 29.48
N LEU A 372 3.77 0.89 30.22
CA LEU A 372 3.90 0.93 31.67
C LEU A 372 4.97 1.94 32.11
N ILE A 373 6.13 1.96 31.45
CA ILE A 373 7.21 2.91 31.74
C ILE A 373 6.74 4.35 31.55
N LEU A 374 6.05 4.64 30.43
CA LEU A 374 5.54 5.99 30.15
C LEU A 374 4.48 6.46 31.15
N ASN A 375 3.66 5.54 31.66
CA ASN A 375 2.56 5.85 32.57
C ASN A 375 2.91 5.64 34.05
N LYS A 376 4.15 5.27 34.40
CA LYS A 376 4.59 4.98 35.77
C LYS A 376 4.13 6.03 36.79
N ASN A 377 4.35 7.31 36.49
CA ASN A 377 3.98 8.40 37.39
C ASN A 377 2.47 8.55 37.58
N ASN A 378 1.68 8.35 36.51
CA ASN A 378 0.22 8.41 36.59
C ASN A 378 -0.35 7.22 37.37
N ILE A 379 0.21 6.03 37.16
CA ILE A 379 -0.15 4.82 37.90
C ILE A 379 0.15 5.00 39.39
N LEU A 380 1.34 5.48 39.75
CA LEU A 380 1.72 5.76 41.14
C LEU A 380 0.79 6.79 41.80
N LYS A 381 0.42 7.86 41.09
CA LYS A 381 -0.55 8.85 41.58
C LYS A 381 -1.92 8.22 41.87
N ILE A 382 -2.43 7.35 41.00
CA ILE A 382 -3.71 6.66 41.18
C ILE A 382 -3.64 5.70 42.39
N LEU A 383 -2.54 4.95 42.53
CA LEU A 383 -2.34 4.03 43.65
C LEU A 383 -2.27 4.76 45.00
N ASN A 384 -1.55 5.89 45.06
CA ASN A 384 -1.48 6.71 46.28
C ASN A 384 -2.84 7.32 46.64
N LYS A 385 -3.62 7.78 45.66
CA LYS A 385 -4.97 8.32 45.90
C LYS A 385 -5.93 7.26 46.46
N LYS A 386 -5.78 5.99 46.07
CA LYS A 386 -6.57 4.88 46.64
C LYS A 386 -6.17 4.54 48.07
N ARG A 387 -4.87 4.57 48.42
CA ARG A 387 -4.40 4.33 49.79
C ARG A 387 -4.93 5.34 50.80
N ILE A 388 -5.10 6.60 50.39
CA ILE A 388 -5.63 7.67 51.26
C ILE A 388 -7.14 7.48 51.54
N LYS A 389 -7.88 6.75 50.69
CA LYS A 389 -9.32 6.48 50.90
C LYS A 389 -9.63 5.26 51.77
N ILE A 390 -8.62 4.48 52.16
CA ILE A 390 -8.77 3.23 52.95
C ILE A 390 -8.31 3.46 54.41
N LYS A 391 -7.72 4.62 54.71
CA LYS A 391 -7.52 5.11 56.07
C LYS A 391 -8.61 6.11 56.37
#